data_AF-A0A0A6CX90-F1
#
_entry.id   AF-A0A0A6CX90-F1
#
_cell.length_a   1.000
_cell.length_b   1.000
_cell.length_c   1.000
_cell.angle_alpha   90.00
_cell.angle_beta   90.00
_cell.angle_gamma   90.00
#
_symmetry.space_group_name_H-M   'P 1'
#
loop_
_entity.id
_entity.type
_entity.pdbx_description
1 polymer ?
#
loop_
_entity_poly.entity_id
_entity_poly.type
_entity_poly.pdbx_seq_one_letter_code
_entity_poly.pdbx_strand_id
1 'polypeptide(L)'
;MTGGIALALTGCGSTSRPGATGAAPQGDGTASVSIPVPLPTARATRAAPAPLVTAIDALHHDFAGKAGIAIRAVDEGWTVEAGGRQRLPQQSVSKLWVAITLLDLRDQGKAKLEDPVVVRAEDLTLFHQPIAMLVTGDGYHTTVGELLRRALTHSDNTANDRLLSYVGGPRAVRGMILRKQLGEIRFGPGERLLQSGTAGLVWQPAYALGNAFAVARARLDPQIRAAALDAYVANPPDGAAPIAI
;
A
#
# COMPACT_ATOMS: atom_id res chain seq x y z
N MET A 1 3.03 -23.30 86.99
CA MET A 1 1.70 -23.11 86.40
C MET A 1 1.89 -22.23 85.16
N THR A 2 2.19 -22.74 83.96
CA THR A 2 1.29 -23.32 82.93
C THR A 2 0.04 -22.46 82.70
N GLY A 3 -0.39 -22.05 81.52
CA GLY A 3 -0.05 -22.35 80.12
C GLY A 3 -0.96 -21.50 79.21
N GLY A 4 -0.71 -21.49 77.89
CA GLY A 4 -1.49 -20.72 76.92
C GLY A 4 -2.87 -21.29 76.61
N ILE A 5 -3.75 -20.47 76.02
CA ILE A 5 -5.02 -20.91 75.41
C ILE A 5 -5.29 -20.09 74.13
N ALA A 6 -5.70 -20.83 73.09
CA ALA A 6 -6.20 -20.40 71.80
C ALA A 6 -7.72 -20.66 71.66
N LEU A 7 -8.29 -20.27 70.52
CA LEU A 7 -9.65 -20.52 70.00
C LEU A 7 -10.79 -19.67 70.61
N ALA A 8 -11.87 -19.33 69.91
CA ALA A 8 -12.27 -19.35 68.50
C ALA A 8 -13.53 -18.46 68.42
N LEU A 9 -13.75 -17.75 67.31
CA LEU A 9 -15.03 -17.09 67.04
C LEU A 9 -15.64 -17.71 65.78
N THR A 10 -16.73 -18.43 66.00
CA THR A 10 -17.58 -19.11 65.02
C THR A 10 -18.40 -18.11 64.22
N GLY A 11 -18.52 -18.37 62.92
CA GLY A 11 -19.39 -17.62 62.01
C GLY A 11 -20.84 -18.09 62.06
N CYS A 12 -21.75 -17.16 61.78
CA CYS A 12 -23.07 -17.47 61.25
C CYS A 12 -23.19 -16.78 59.88
N GLY A 13 -23.12 -17.57 58.82
CA GLY A 13 -23.54 -17.15 57.49
C GLY A 13 -25.06 -17.05 57.46
N SER A 14 -25.58 -15.98 56.88
CA SER A 14 -26.95 -15.91 56.39
C SER A 14 -26.91 -15.59 54.90
N THR A 15 -27.27 -16.58 54.10
CA THR A 15 -27.48 -16.48 52.67
C THR A 15 -28.87 -15.90 52.42
N SER A 16 -28.96 -14.62 52.04
CA SER A 16 -30.15 -14.10 51.36
C SER A 16 -29.77 -12.88 50.53
N ARG A 17 -29.87 -13.03 49.20
CA ARG A 17 -29.83 -11.94 48.22
C ARG A 17 -31.17 -11.20 48.24
N PRO A 18 -31.21 -9.87 48.40
CA PRO A 18 -32.33 -9.07 47.94
C PRO A 18 -32.20 -8.83 46.43
N GLY A 19 -33.27 -9.14 45.70
CA GLY A 19 -33.37 -9.04 44.25
C GLY A 19 -33.26 -7.61 43.71
N ALA A 20 -32.73 -7.52 42.50
CA ALA A 20 -32.70 -6.30 41.72
C ALA A 20 -34.11 -5.87 41.29
N THR A 21 -34.52 -4.66 41.66
CA THR A 21 -35.51 -3.85 40.93
C THR A 21 -35.14 -2.37 41.04
N GLY A 22 -34.00 -2.02 40.44
CA GLY A 22 -33.70 -0.61 40.12
C GLY A 22 -33.94 -0.41 38.63
N ALA A 23 -35.09 0.15 38.25
CA ALA A 23 -35.31 0.61 36.88
C ALA A 23 -34.39 1.83 36.64
N ALA A 24 -33.48 1.72 35.68
CA ALA A 24 -32.65 2.83 35.24
C ALA A 24 -33.54 3.91 34.59
N PRO A 25 -33.26 5.21 34.80
CA PRO A 25 -34.00 6.28 34.14
C PRO A 25 -33.78 6.17 32.63
N GLN A 26 -34.88 6.09 31.87
CA GLN A 26 -34.85 6.15 30.42
C GLN A 26 -34.40 7.56 30.03
N GLY A 27 -33.21 7.67 29.43
CA GLY A 27 -32.72 8.94 28.89
C GLY A 27 -33.66 9.43 27.79
N ASP A 28 -34.05 10.70 27.88
CA ASP A 28 -34.84 11.37 26.86
C ASP A 28 -34.19 11.20 25.49
N GLY A 29 -35.00 10.75 24.52
CA GLY A 29 -34.55 10.42 23.18
C GLY A 29 -33.75 11.55 22.56
N THR A 30 -32.55 11.22 22.07
CA THR A 30 -31.77 12.14 21.25
C THR A 30 -32.58 12.47 20.00
N ALA A 31 -33.03 13.72 19.88
CA ALA A 31 -33.68 14.21 18.67
C ALA A 31 -32.71 14.02 17.49
N SER A 32 -33.06 13.12 16.56
CA SER A 32 -32.32 12.96 15.32
C SER A 32 -32.76 14.04 14.33
N VAL A 33 -31.85 14.98 14.04
CA VAL A 33 -32.04 15.92 12.92
C VAL A 33 -31.58 15.20 11.66
N SER A 34 -32.53 14.65 10.90
CA SER A 34 -32.28 14.15 9.55
C SER A 34 -32.24 15.34 8.59
N ILE A 35 -31.04 15.82 8.26
CA ILE A 35 -30.86 16.72 7.11
C ILE A 35 -31.03 15.85 5.84
N PRO A 36 -32.00 16.13 4.96
CA PRO A 36 -32.10 15.44 3.69
C PRO A 36 -30.82 15.73 2.91
N VAL A 37 -29.99 14.72 2.68
CA VAL A 37 -28.87 14.83 1.73
C VAL A 37 -29.52 14.99 0.36
N PRO A 38 -29.29 16.10 -0.37
CA PRO A 38 -29.79 16.23 -1.72
C PRO A 38 -29.30 15.04 -2.54
N LEU A 39 -30.22 14.37 -3.25
CA LEU A 39 -29.84 13.31 -4.18
C LEU A 39 -28.77 13.87 -5.13
N PRO A 40 -27.64 13.19 -5.34
CA PRO A 40 -26.63 13.64 -6.28
C PRO A 40 -27.29 13.90 -7.63
N THR A 41 -27.24 15.14 -8.12
CA THR A 41 -27.73 15.45 -9.45
C THR A 41 -26.89 14.63 -10.42
N ALA A 42 -27.51 13.69 -11.14
CA ALA A 42 -26.81 12.88 -12.12
C ALA A 42 -26.19 13.82 -13.16
N ARG A 43 -24.86 13.91 -13.17
CA ARG A 43 -24.15 14.68 -14.18
C ARG A 43 -24.47 14.06 -15.53
N ALA A 44 -24.90 14.87 -16.50
CA ALA A 44 -25.18 14.38 -17.84
C ALA A 44 -23.94 13.63 -18.36
N THR A 45 -24.08 12.33 -18.60
CA THR A 45 -23.01 11.50 -19.13
C THR A 45 -22.77 11.91 -20.57
N ARG A 46 -21.69 12.66 -20.81
CA ARG A 46 -21.22 12.93 -22.16
C ARG A 46 -20.67 11.64 -22.76
N ALA A 47 -20.92 11.38 -24.03
CA ALA A 47 -20.22 10.31 -24.74
C ALA A 47 -18.76 10.72 -24.98
N ALA A 48 -17.85 9.75 -25.00
CA ALA A 48 -16.48 10.01 -25.43
C ALA A 48 -16.45 10.40 -26.92
N PRO A 49 -15.51 11.27 -27.36
CA PRO A 49 -15.38 11.61 -28.77
C PRO A 49 -15.11 10.36 -29.62
N ALA A 50 -15.96 10.08 -30.62
CA ALA A 50 -15.81 8.90 -31.48
C ALA A 50 -14.41 8.79 -32.14
N PRO A 51 -13.79 9.88 -32.64
CA PRO A 51 -12.43 9.80 -33.17
C PRO A 51 -11.38 9.34 -32.14
N LEU A 52 -11.56 9.70 -30.86
CA LEU A 52 -10.67 9.25 -29.79
C LEU A 52 -10.83 7.76 -29.55
N VAL A 53 -12.08 7.26 -29.48
CA VAL A 53 -12.36 5.83 -29.32
C VAL A 53 -11.67 5.02 -30.43
N THR A 54 -11.90 5.39 -31.69
CA THR A 54 -11.28 4.72 -32.83
C THR A 54 -9.75 4.75 -32.77
N ALA A 55 -9.14 5.88 -32.37
CA ALA A 55 -7.70 5.98 -32.26
C ALA A 55 -7.12 5.08 -31.16
N ILE A 56 -7.77 5.00 -30.00
CA ILE A 56 -7.33 4.15 -28.89
C ILE A 56 -7.47 2.66 -29.24
N ASP A 57 -8.57 2.27 -29.90
CA ASP A 57 -8.77 0.90 -30.37
C ASP A 57 -7.68 0.49 -31.38
N ALA A 58 -7.37 1.36 -32.35
CA ALA A 58 -6.31 1.11 -33.33
C ALA A 58 -4.93 0.97 -32.67
N LEU A 59 -4.56 1.88 -31.76
CA LEU A 59 -3.28 1.83 -31.04
C LEU A 59 -3.14 0.55 -30.21
N HIS A 60 -4.20 0.12 -29.55
CA HIS A 60 -4.20 -1.12 -28.79
C HIS A 60 -4.10 -2.35 -29.70
N HIS A 61 -4.83 -2.37 -30.81
CA HIS A 61 -4.81 -3.48 -31.77
C HIS A 61 -3.44 -3.63 -32.45
N ASP A 62 -2.79 -2.53 -32.81
CA ASP A 62 -1.53 -2.53 -33.56
C ASP A 62 -0.30 -2.76 -32.65
N PHE A 63 -0.48 -2.79 -31.33
CA PHE A 63 0.60 -3.05 -30.40
C PHE A 63 0.99 -4.54 -30.38
N ALA A 64 2.22 -4.84 -30.78
CA ALA A 64 2.77 -6.20 -30.72
C ALA A 64 3.13 -6.62 -29.28
N GLY A 65 2.12 -6.99 -28.49
CA GLY A 65 2.29 -7.47 -27.12
C GLY A 65 1.03 -7.32 -26.27
N LYS A 66 1.21 -7.26 -24.95
CA LYS A 66 0.12 -6.93 -24.01
C LYS A 66 0.16 -5.43 -23.73
N ALA A 67 -0.91 -4.73 -24.08
CA ALA A 67 -1.10 -3.33 -23.76
C ALA A 67 -2.49 -3.12 -23.17
N GLY A 68 -2.64 -2.06 -22.39
CA GLY A 68 -3.93 -1.60 -21.91
C GLY A 68 -3.89 -0.08 -21.81
N ILE A 69 -4.95 0.56 -22.28
CA ILE A 69 -5.06 2.01 -22.36
C ILE A 69 -6.36 2.41 -21.70
N ALA A 70 -6.32 3.44 -20.86
CA ALA A 70 -7.50 4.10 -20.33
C ALA A 70 -7.29 5.62 -20.37
N ILE A 71 -8.29 6.35 -20.83
CA ILE A 71 -8.33 7.81 -20.84
C ILE A 71 -9.63 8.23 -20.20
N ARG A 72 -9.53 8.99 -19.11
CA ARG A 72 -10.68 9.53 -18.40
C ARG A 72 -10.71 11.04 -18.48
N ALA A 73 -11.82 11.57 -18.95
CA ALA A 73 -12.10 12.99 -18.89
C ALA A 73 -12.66 13.33 -17.51
N VAL A 74 -11.84 13.97 -16.68
CA VAL A 74 -12.17 14.25 -15.27
C VAL A 74 -13.41 15.16 -15.15
N ASP A 75 -13.52 16.15 -16.02
CA ASP A 75 -14.62 17.11 -15.99
C ASP A 75 -15.84 16.62 -16.78
N GLU A 76 -15.66 15.90 -17.88
CA GLU A 76 -16.78 15.43 -18.70
C GLU A 76 -17.35 14.09 -18.25
N GLY A 77 -16.61 13.35 -17.42
CA GLY A 77 -17.05 12.10 -16.80
C GLY A 77 -17.07 10.88 -17.72
N TRP A 78 -16.64 11.01 -18.98
CA TRP A 78 -16.49 9.88 -19.89
C TRP A 78 -15.14 9.19 -19.76
N THR A 79 -15.10 7.94 -20.17
CA THR A 79 -13.87 7.13 -20.22
C THR A 79 -13.80 6.37 -21.54
N VAL A 80 -12.60 6.31 -22.13
CA VAL A 80 -12.25 5.42 -23.24
C VAL A 80 -11.26 4.40 -22.71
N GLU A 81 -11.47 3.11 -22.99
CA GLU A 81 -10.52 2.06 -22.63
C GLU A 81 -10.38 1.01 -23.73
N ALA A 82 -9.16 0.49 -23.91
CA ALA A 82 -8.87 -0.69 -24.72
C ALA A 82 -7.92 -1.59 -23.93
N GLY A 83 -8.36 -2.81 -23.61
CA GLY A 83 -7.64 -3.69 -22.68
C GLY A 83 -7.49 -3.11 -21.26
N GLY A 84 -8.27 -2.08 -20.89
CA GLY A 84 -8.07 -1.27 -19.68
C GLY A 84 -8.34 -1.97 -18.34
N ARG A 85 -8.89 -3.19 -18.36
CA ARG A 85 -9.23 -4.00 -17.17
C ARG A 85 -8.22 -5.12 -16.88
N GLN A 86 -7.26 -5.34 -17.77
CA GLN A 86 -6.23 -6.35 -17.53
C GLN A 86 -5.20 -5.82 -16.53
N ARG A 87 -4.69 -6.69 -15.66
CA ARG A 87 -3.63 -6.30 -14.72
C ARG A 87 -2.28 -6.32 -15.40
N LEU A 88 -1.65 -5.16 -15.49
CA LEU A 88 -0.32 -4.99 -16.06
C LEU A 88 0.71 -4.72 -14.95
N PRO A 89 1.97 -5.14 -15.13
CA PRO A 89 3.08 -4.79 -14.23
C PRO A 89 3.14 -3.28 -13.95
N GLN A 90 3.10 -2.89 -12.68
CA GLN A 90 3.13 -1.47 -12.33
C GLN A 90 4.55 -0.90 -12.28
N GLN A 91 5.53 -1.70 -11.86
CA GLN A 91 6.88 -1.20 -11.60
C GLN A 91 6.81 0.06 -10.70
N SER A 92 7.53 1.13 -11.04
CA SER A 92 7.53 2.36 -10.25
C SER A 92 6.20 3.11 -10.17
N VAL A 93 5.17 2.78 -10.97
CA VAL A 93 3.82 3.35 -10.75
C VAL A 93 3.30 2.96 -9.36
N SER A 94 3.70 1.80 -8.84
CA SER A 94 3.29 1.34 -7.51
C SER A 94 3.66 2.30 -6.36
N LYS A 95 4.67 3.16 -6.57
CA LYS A 95 5.12 4.19 -5.60
C LYS A 95 4.02 5.22 -5.31
N LEU A 96 3.09 5.43 -6.25
CA LEU A 96 1.89 6.26 -6.06
C LEU A 96 1.04 5.75 -4.88
N TRP A 97 0.85 4.44 -4.76
CA TRP A 97 0.02 3.87 -3.68
C TRP A 97 0.69 3.96 -2.32
N VAL A 98 2.03 3.89 -2.27
CA VAL A 98 2.80 4.14 -1.04
C VAL A 98 2.62 5.60 -0.62
N ALA A 99 2.72 6.54 -1.56
CA ALA A 99 2.49 7.95 -1.32
C ALA A 99 1.07 8.25 -0.82
N ILE A 100 0.04 7.71 -1.48
CA ILE A 100 -1.35 7.88 -1.04
C ILE A 100 -1.55 7.28 0.36
N THR A 101 -0.90 6.15 0.67
CA THR A 101 -0.97 5.54 2.01
C THR A 101 -0.36 6.45 3.07
N LEU A 102 0.80 7.05 2.80
CA LEU A 102 1.40 8.03 3.69
C LEU A 102 0.49 9.25 3.92
N LEU A 103 -0.09 9.79 2.85
CA LEU A 103 -0.98 10.95 2.95
C LEU A 103 -2.29 10.59 3.68
N ASP A 104 -2.86 9.40 3.47
CA ASP A 104 -4.01 8.90 4.22
C ASP A 104 -3.71 8.80 5.72
N LEU A 105 -2.51 8.34 6.09
CA LEU A 105 -2.06 8.30 7.49
C LEU A 105 -1.85 9.71 8.06
N ARG A 106 -1.33 10.64 7.26
CA ARG A 106 -1.17 12.04 7.66
C ARG A 106 -2.52 12.70 7.95
N ASP A 107 -3.52 12.50 7.09
CA ASP A 107 -4.87 13.03 7.28
C ASP A 107 -5.55 12.46 8.53
N GLN A 108 -5.16 11.24 8.93
CA GLN A 108 -5.57 10.62 10.20
C GLN A 108 -4.76 11.08 11.41
N GLY A 109 -3.81 12.01 11.25
CA GLY A 109 -2.91 12.46 12.31
C GLY A 109 -1.88 11.42 12.78
N LYS A 110 -1.65 10.36 11.98
CA LYS A 110 -0.78 9.22 12.33
C LYS A 110 0.64 9.29 11.74
N ALA A 111 0.89 10.26 10.86
CA ALA A 111 2.17 10.46 10.21
C ALA A 111 2.44 11.95 9.98
N LYS A 112 3.70 12.36 10.02
CA LYS A 112 4.13 13.72 9.63
C LYS A 112 5.24 13.64 8.59
N LEU A 113 5.27 14.61 7.67
CA LEU A 113 6.32 14.66 6.65
C LEU A 113 7.67 15.04 7.27
N GLU A 114 7.64 15.70 8.42
CA GLU A 114 8.80 16.15 9.18
C GLU A 114 9.38 15.05 10.08
N ASP A 115 8.70 13.89 10.18
CA ASP A 115 9.19 12.79 11.01
C ASP A 115 10.60 12.38 10.57
N PRO A 116 11.57 12.31 11.49
CA PRO A 116 12.95 12.00 11.15
C PRO A 116 13.09 10.52 10.79
N VAL A 117 13.87 10.25 9.75
CA VAL A 117 14.21 8.90 9.30
C VAL A 117 15.69 8.84 8.98
N VAL A 118 16.34 7.75 9.35
CA VAL A 118 17.72 7.44 8.92
C VAL A 118 17.65 6.29 7.93
N VAL A 119 18.22 6.49 6.74
CA VAL A 119 18.43 5.43 5.75
C VAL A 119 19.83 4.89 5.90
N ARG A 120 19.97 3.59 6.16
CA ARG A 120 21.26 2.92 6.36
C ARG A 120 21.63 2.00 5.21
N ALA A 121 22.85 1.46 5.24
CA ALA A 121 23.34 0.57 4.20
C ALA A 121 22.47 -0.69 4.07
N GLU A 122 21.98 -1.22 5.19
CA GLU A 122 21.05 -2.36 5.23
C GLU A 122 19.65 -2.04 4.71
N ASP A 123 19.32 -0.75 4.48
CA ASP A 123 18.07 -0.31 3.87
C ASP A 123 18.15 -0.21 2.35
N LEU A 124 19.35 -0.33 1.76
CA LEU A 124 19.51 -0.29 0.31
C LEU A 124 18.76 -1.45 -0.37
N THR A 125 18.39 -1.23 -1.63
CA THR A 125 17.61 -2.20 -2.41
C THR A 125 18.26 -2.38 -3.79
N LEU A 126 17.49 -2.74 -4.81
CA LEU A 126 17.96 -3.02 -6.15
C LEU A 126 17.69 -1.88 -7.12
N PHE A 127 18.53 -1.80 -8.14
CA PHE A 127 18.38 -0.94 -9.32
C PHE A 127 18.41 0.55 -9.00
N HIS A 128 17.41 1.32 -9.44
CA HIS A 128 17.46 2.78 -9.42
C HIS A 128 17.31 3.35 -8.00
N GLN A 129 18.44 3.69 -7.37
CA GLN A 129 18.50 4.20 -5.99
C GLN A 129 19.50 5.37 -5.84
N PRO A 130 19.25 6.53 -6.47
CA PRO A 130 20.12 7.72 -6.33
C PRO A 130 20.47 8.10 -4.89
N ILE A 131 19.61 7.81 -3.90
CA ILE A 131 19.85 8.06 -2.47
C ILE A 131 21.04 7.26 -1.92
N ALA A 132 21.45 6.16 -2.54
CA ALA A 132 22.52 5.29 -2.01
C ALA A 132 23.85 6.03 -1.82
N MET A 133 24.18 6.99 -2.70
CA MET A 133 25.42 7.79 -2.56
C MET A 133 25.41 8.74 -1.37
N LEU A 134 24.24 9.02 -0.79
CA LEU A 134 24.08 9.87 0.38
C LEU A 134 24.19 9.09 1.69
N VAL A 135 24.06 7.76 1.62
CA VAL A 135 24.20 6.86 2.77
C VAL A 135 25.69 6.71 3.09
N THR A 136 26.16 7.51 4.03
CA THR A 136 27.56 7.54 4.48
C THR A 136 27.60 7.47 6.01
N GLY A 137 28.73 7.05 6.59
CA GLY A 137 28.89 7.02 8.05
C GLY A 137 27.80 6.21 8.77
N ASP A 138 27.06 6.86 9.67
CA ASP A 138 25.97 6.29 10.45
C ASP A 138 24.61 6.27 9.71
N GLY A 139 24.55 6.82 8.50
CA GLY A 139 23.40 6.79 7.58
C GLY A 139 23.07 8.15 6.97
N TYR A 140 22.13 8.15 6.02
CA TYR A 140 21.54 9.39 5.50
C TYR A 140 20.37 9.82 6.39
N HIS A 141 20.60 10.85 7.19
CA HIS A 141 19.58 11.47 8.04
C HIS A 141 18.68 12.39 7.21
N THR A 142 17.38 12.15 7.25
CA THR A 142 16.40 12.81 6.39
C THR A 142 15.02 12.80 7.06
N THR A 143 13.98 13.23 6.33
CA THR A 143 12.59 13.14 6.78
C THR A 143 11.75 12.25 5.88
N VAL A 144 10.58 11.84 6.36
CA VAL A 144 9.56 11.13 5.57
C VAL A 144 9.18 11.88 4.30
N GLY A 145 9.00 13.20 4.38
CA GLY A 145 8.65 14.05 3.24
C GLY A 145 9.75 14.08 2.17
N GLU A 146 11.01 14.08 2.57
CA GLU A 146 12.13 14.02 1.64
C GLU A 146 12.25 12.64 0.97
N LEU A 147 11.97 11.56 1.70
CA LEU A 147 11.83 10.23 1.08
C LEU A 147 10.67 10.19 0.08
N LEU A 148 9.51 10.77 0.41
CA LEU A 148 8.35 10.87 -0.49
C LEU A 148 8.70 11.60 -1.78
N ARG A 149 9.35 12.76 -1.66
CA ARG A 149 9.82 13.54 -2.81
C ARG A 149 10.76 12.72 -3.70
N ARG A 150 11.76 12.05 -3.12
CA ARG A 150 12.70 11.20 -3.88
C ARG A 150 12.01 10.03 -4.57
N ALA A 151 11.12 9.33 -3.86
CA ALA A 151 10.38 8.21 -4.42
C ALA A 151 9.54 8.64 -5.64
N LEU A 152 8.86 9.79 -5.58
CA LEU A 152 7.97 10.23 -6.65
C LEU A 152 8.68 10.98 -7.78
N THR A 153 9.68 11.83 -7.49
CA THR A 153 10.30 12.68 -8.52
C THR A 153 11.58 12.09 -9.11
N HIS A 154 12.21 11.14 -8.43
CA HIS A 154 13.40 10.43 -8.91
C HIS A 154 13.16 8.94 -9.08
N SER A 155 11.92 8.45 -8.85
CA SER A 155 11.63 7.01 -8.87
C SER A 155 12.58 6.18 -7.97
N ASP A 156 13.09 6.78 -6.89
CA ASP A 156 14.12 6.15 -6.05
C ASP A 156 13.56 4.93 -5.31
N ASN A 157 14.11 3.75 -5.58
CA ASN A 157 13.64 2.48 -5.03
C ASN A 157 13.90 2.36 -3.53
N THR A 158 15.07 2.80 -3.05
CA THR A 158 15.39 2.74 -1.61
C THR A 158 14.53 3.71 -0.83
N ALA A 159 14.33 4.93 -1.33
CA ALA A 159 13.45 5.89 -0.69
C ALA A 159 12.01 5.33 -0.59
N ASN A 160 11.52 4.71 -1.67
CA ASN A 160 10.21 4.08 -1.67
C ASN A 160 10.11 2.88 -0.70
N ASP A 161 11.11 1.99 -0.64
CA ASP A 161 11.07 0.80 0.23
C ASP A 161 11.15 1.21 1.73
N ARG A 162 11.89 2.30 2.03
CA ARG A 162 11.89 2.94 3.34
C ARG A 162 10.53 3.54 3.70
N LEU A 163 9.88 4.26 2.77
CA LEU A 163 8.52 4.76 2.98
C LEU A 163 7.51 3.64 3.16
N LEU A 164 7.61 2.58 2.35
CA LEU A 164 6.76 1.40 2.46
C LEU A 164 6.88 0.79 3.86
N SER A 165 8.08 0.69 4.40
CA SER A 165 8.31 0.24 5.77
C SER A 165 7.66 1.18 6.79
N TYR A 166 7.86 2.49 6.64
CA TYR A 166 7.28 3.50 7.53
C TYR A 166 5.75 3.46 7.57
N VAL A 167 5.07 3.28 6.42
CA VAL A 167 3.58 3.24 6.37
C VAL A 167 2.98 1.91 6.85
N GLY A 168 3.78 0.93 7.26
CA GLY A 168 3.31 -0.37 7.73
C GLY A 168 3.31 -1.49 6.68
N GLY A 169 4.10 -1.33 5.62
CA GLY A 169 4.37 -2.36 4.62
C GLY A 169 3.23 -2.62 3.62
N PRO A 170 3.37 -3.65 2.77
CA PRO A 170 2.39 -3.99 1.75
C PRO A 170 0.95 -4.17 2.27
N ARG A 171 0.79 -4.65 3.50
CA ARG A 171 -0.52 -4.82 4.13
C ARG A 171 -1.23 -3.48 4.33
N ALA A 172 -0.52 -2.44 4.77
CA ALA A 172 -1.10 -1.12 4.95
C ALA A 172 -1.56 -0.51 3.62
N VAL A 173 -0.73 -0.64 2.57
CA VAL A 173 -1.07 -0.16 1.22
C VAL A 173 -2.29 -0.87 0.65
N ARG A 174 -2.35 -2.22 0.75
CA ARG A 174 -3.53 -2.99 0.34
C ARG A 174 -4.78 -2.60 1.13
N GLY A 175 -4.63 -2.36 2.43
CA GLY A 175 -5.72 -1.87 3.27
C GLY A 175 -6.22 -0.48 2.88
N MET A 176 -5.31 0.42 2.50
CA MET A 176 -5.66 1.75 1.98
C MET A 176 -6.43 1.63 0.65
N ILE A 177 -5.90 0.87 -0.31
CA ILE A 177 -6.55 0.63 -1.61
C ILE A 177 -7.98 0.12 -1.43
N LEU A 178 -8.17 -0.85 -0.54
CA LEU A 178 -9.49 -1.40 -0.23
C LEU A 178 -10.43 -0.35 0.38
N ARG A 179 -9.99 0.38 1.42
CA ARG A 179 -10.84 1.39 2.10
C ARG A 179 -11.24 2.53 1.17
N LYS A 180 -10.35 2.94 0.26
CA LYS A 180 -10.59 4.01 -0.72
C LYS A 180 -11.31 3.52 -1.98
N GLN A 181 -11.56 2.22 -2.09
CA GLN A 181 -12.27 1.61 -3.22
C GLN A 181 -11.62 1.91 -4.58
N LEU A 182 -10.28 1.89 -4.64
CA LEU A 182 -9.51 2.27 -5.84
C LEU A 182 -9.54 1.21 -6.97
N GLY A 183 -10.38 0.18 -6.86
CA GLY A 183 -10.62 -0.76 -7.94
C GLY A 183 -9.53 -1.82 -8.14
N GLU A 184 -9.20 -2.10 -9.40
CA GLU A 184 -8.45 -3.28 -9.83
C GLU A 184 -6.92 -3.14 -9.68
N ILE A 185 -6.49 -2.77 -8.47
CA ILE A 185 -5.08 -2.57 -8.12
C ILE A 185 -4.63 -3.68 -7.17
N ARG A 186 -3.57 -4.39 -7.54
CA ARG A 186 -2.78 -5.21 -6.61
C ARG A 186 -1.55 -4.42 -6.17
N PHE A 187 -1.02 -4.77 -5.01
CA PHE A 187 0.23 -4.20 -4.53
C PHE A 187 1.20 -5.32 -4.18
N GLY A 188 2.41 -5.21 -4.71
CA GLY A 188 3.46 -6.22 -4.60
C GLY A 188 4.06 -6.36 -3.21
N PRO A 189 5.07 -7.22 -3.05
CA PRO A 189 5.71 -7.50 -1.77
C PRO A 189 6.74 -6.44 -1.32
N GLY A 190 6.97 -5.37 -2.09
CA GLY A 190 8.06 -4.41 -1.91
C GLY A 190 9.17 -4.61 -2.95
N GLU A 191 10.09 -3.64 -3.09
CA GLU A 191 11.07 -3.62 -4.20
C GLU A 191 12.01 -4.83 -4.14
N ARG A 192 12.53 -5.15 -2.95
CA ARG A 192 13.51 -6.23 -2.76
C ARG A 192 13.01 -7.57 -3.28
N LEU A 193 11.81 -7.95 -2.85
CA LEU A 193 11.20 -9.23 -3.19
C LEU A 193 10.68 -9.24 -4.63
N LEU A 194 10.09 -8.14 -5.10
CA LEU A 194 9.57 -8.02 -6.46
C LEU A 194 10.71 -8.13 -7.49
N GLN A 195 11.76 -7.33 -7.33
CA GLN A 195 12.86 -7.23 -8.29
C GLN A 195 13.72 -8.49 -8.30
N SER A 196 14.00 -9.08 -7.13
CA SER A 196 14.73 -10.35 -7.05
C SER A 196 13.91 -11.49 -7.68
N GLY A 197 12.64 -11.60 -7.32
CA GLY A 197 11.74 -12.64 -7.84
C GLY A 197 11.59 -12.57 -9.35
N THR A 198 11.39 -11.36 -9.89
CA THR A 198 11.31 -11.13 -11.36
C THR A 198 12.60 -11.51 -12.07
N ALA A 199 13.74 -11.43 -11.38
CA ALA A 199 15.03 -11.84 -11.92
C ALA A 199 15.36 -13.34 -11.73
N GLY A 200 14.49 -14.10 -11.06
CA GLY A 200 14.71 -15.53 -10.73
C GLY A 200 15.55 -15.75 -9.47
N LEU A 201 15.71 -14.74 -8.62
CA LEU A 201 16.52 -14.78 -7.41
C LEU A 201 15.66 -14.66 -6.14
N VAL A 202 16.13 -15.28 -5.06
CA VAL A 202 15.65 -14.99 -3.70
C VAL A 202 16.47 -13.82 -3.16
N TRP A 203 15.81 -12.79 -2.63
CA TRP A 203 16.49 -11.59 -2.11
C TRP A 203 17.54 -11.93 -1.05
N GLN A 204 18.70 -11.25 -1.14
CA GLN A 204 19.74 -11.24 -0.12
C GLN A 204 20.27 -9.80 0.05
N PRO A 205 20.54 -9.32 1.28
CA PRO A 205 21.05 -7.97 1.49
C PRO A 205 22.32 -7.65 0.71
N ALA A 206 23.20 -8.63 0.51
CA ALA A 206 24.42 -8.49 -0.27
C ALA A 206 24.18 -8.04 -1.73
N TYR A 207 22.98 -8.28 -2.28
CA TYR A 207 22.64 -7.89 -3.64
C TYR A 207 22.51 -6.38 -3.84
N ALA A 208 22.32 -5.60 -2.77
CA ALA A 208 22.36 -4.14 -2.86
C ALA A 208 23.77 -3.58 -3.09
N LEU A 209 24.82 -4.41 -2.94
CA LEU A 209 26.20 -3.96 -2.95
C LEU A 209 26.89 -4.26 -4.28
N GLY A 210 27.45 -3.22 -4.90
CA GLY A 210 28.25 -3.32 -6.12
C GLY A 210 27.53 -4.09 -7.23
N ASN A 211 28.21 -5.07 -7.81
CA ASN A 211 27.67 -5.91 -8.88
C ASN A 211 27.14 -7.28 -8.40
N ALA A 212 26.97 -7.48 -7.09
CA ALA A 212 26.63 -8.79 -6.51
C ALA A 212 25.33 -9.37 -7.08
N PHE A 213 24.30 -8.55 -7.26
CA PHE A 213 23.05 -8.97 -7.90
C PHE A 213 23.26 -9.48 -9.33
N ALA A 214 24.04 -8.73 -10.14
CA ALA A 214 24.30 -9.09 -11.53
C ALA A 214 25.09 -10.40 -11.63
N VAL A 215 26.10 -10.58 -10.77
CA VAL A 215 26.88 -11.82 -10.67
C VAL A 215 26.01 -13.00 -10.25
N ALA A 216 25.14 -12.82 -9.25
CA ALA A 216 24.23 -13.87 -8.81
C ALA A 216 23.25 -14.26 -9.94
N ARG A 217 22.67 -13.27 -10.61
CA ARG A 217 21.74 -13.49 -11.71
C ARG A 217 22.40 -14.15 -12.92
N ALA A 218 23.66 -13.83 -13.22
CA ALA A 218 24.40 -14.41 -14.34
C ALA A 218 24.73 -15.90 -14.16
N ARG A 219 24.70 -16.40 -12.92
CA ARG A 219 24.88 -17.84 -12.61
C ARG A 219 23.61 -18.66 -12.80
N LEU A 220 22.45 -18.02 -12.95
CA LEU A 220 21.20 -18.72 -13.23
C LEU A 220 21.15 -19.17 -14.68
N ASP A 221 20.53 -20.33 -14.89
CA ASP A 221 20.16 -20.79 -16.24
C ASP A 221 19.31 -19.71 -16.95
N PRO A 222 19.60 -19.36 -18.20
CA PRO A 222 18.80 -18.41 -18.98
C PRO A 222 17.30 -18.73 -19.01
N GLN A 223 16.92 -20.02 -19.02
CA GLN A 223 15.52 -20.46 -18.98
C GLN A 223 14.84 -20.12 -17.65
N ILE A 224 15.54 -20.23 -16.52
CA ILE A 224 15.01 -19.84 -15.21
C ILE A 224 14.76 -18.34 -15.16
N ARG A 225 15.69 -17.54 -15.73
CA ARG A 225 15.54 -16.08 -15.81
C ARG A 225 14.34 -15.68 -16.68
N ALA A 226 14.17 -16.33 -17.83
CA ALA A 226 13.06 -16.09 -18.74
C ALA A 226 11.73 -16.47 -18.07
N ALA A 227 11.64 -17.68 -17.52
CA ALA A 227 10.44 -18.16 -16.85
C ALA A 227 10.00 -17.27 -15.68
N ALA A 228 10.95 -16.74 -14.88
CA ALA A 228 10.65 -15.82 -13.79
C ALA A 228 10.05 -14.49 -14.29
N LEU A 229 10.62 -13.93 -15.37
CA LEU A 229 10.11 -12.71 -15.99
C LEU A 229 8.74 -12.95 -16.64
N ASP A 230 8.57 -14.06 -17.36
CA ASP A 230 7.31 -14.42 -18.01
C ASP A 230 6.19 -14.62 -16.99
N ALA A 231 6.48 -15.27 -15.85
CA ALA A 231 5.54 -15.43 -14.76
C ALA A 231 5.12 -14.06 -14.17
N TYR A 232 6.09 -13.15 -14.00
CA TYR A 232 5.81 -11.79 -13.54
C TYR A 232 4.91 -11.02 -14.51
N VAL A 233 5.22 -11.05 -15.82
CA VAL A 233 4.44 -10.37 -16.86
C VAL A 233 3.04 -11.00 -17.02
N ALA A 234 2.92 -12.32 -16.86
CA ALA A 234 1.65 -13.03 -16.99
C ALA A 234 0.69 -12.78 -15.83
N ASN A 235 1.19 -12.69 -14.60
CA ASN A 235 0.38 -12.52 -13.40
C ASN A 235 1.10 -11.65 -12.34
N PRO A 236 1.22 -10.33 -12.58
CA PRO A 236 2.01 -9.46 -11.72
C PRO A 236 1.39 -9.39 -10.30
N PRO A 237 2.19 -9.64 -9.24
CA PRO A 237 1.74 -9.49 -7.85
C PRO A 237 1.49 -8.02 -7.49
N ASP A 238 2.12 -7.09 -8.22
CA ASP A 238 1.87 -5.65 -8.22
C ASP A 238 1.04 -5.24 -9.45
N GLY A 239 0.19 -6.09 -10.01
CA GLY A 239 -0.57 -5.75 -11.21
C GLY A 239 -1.68 -4.71 -10.97
N ALA A 240 -1.79 -3.68 -11.81
CA ALA A 240 -2.94 -2.77 -11.82
C ALA A 240 -3.55 -2.66 -13.22
N ALA A 241 -4.86 -2.48 -13.25
CA ALA A 241 -5.59 -2.20 -14.48
C ALA A 241 -5.47 -0.71 -14.84
N PRO A 242 -5.23 -0.35 -16.11
CA PRO A 242 -5.21 1.05 -16.55
C PRO A 242 -6.44 1.85 -16.13
N ILE A 243 -7.63 1.24 -16.11
CA ILE A 243 -8.88 1.89 -15.70
C ILE A 243 -8.91 2.32 -14.22
N ALA A 244 -8.01 1.76 -13.40
CA ALA A 244 -7.92 1.98 -11.96
C ALA A 244 -6.82 2.98 -11.55
N ILE A 245 -6.06 3.51 -12.52
CA ILE A 245 -4.97 4.49 -12.32
C ILE A 245 -5.48 5.86 -12.75
#